data_AF-A0A7J4RJR4-F1
#
_entry.id   AF-A0A7J4RJR4-F1
#
_cell.length_a   1.000
_cell.length_b   1.000
_cell.length_c   1.000
_cell.angle_alpha   90.00
_cell.angle_beta   90.00
_cell.angle_gamma   90.00
#
_symmetry.space_group_name_H-M   'P 1'
#
loop_
_entity.id
_entity.type
_entity.pdbx_description
1 polymer ?
#
loop_
_entity_poly.entity_id
_entity_poly.type
_entity_poly.pdbx_seq_one_letter_code
_entity_poly.pdbx_strand_id
1 'polypeptide(L)'
;MEEHERILAQAQALGLKLSEDGQRWVLIDANSGVSESPDPSMKSEPKLSILALNYLVLFAVVGLSFFLVMPINNLALFFLLLFMVPAAHAFIVSHYLGKEFNKGLEFNKGLGLAFTISLPVSIWSYFNQLKYGCFCLFSCTCPPTPSYYEYPMFTALIVAILLFIYSVVLQVRGKRSRGFGVFVGLIVSAVVFWALTIIGFWS
;
A
#
# COMPACT_ATOMS: atom_id res chain seq x y z
N MET A 1 -41.22 24.40 -46.74
CA MET A 1 -40.61 23.12 -46.33
C MET A 1 -39.22 22.94 -46.93
N GLU A 2 -39.01 23.24 -48.22
CA GLU A 2 -37.70 23.03 -48.88
C GLU A 2 -36.50 23.76 -48.25
N GLU A 3 -36.69 24.97 -47.70
CA GLU A 3 -35.59 25.76 -47.15
C GLU A 3 -35.06 25.18 -45.81
N HIS A 4 -35.95 24.65 -44.98
CA HIS A 4 -35.62 24.04 -43.71
C HIS A 4 -34.82 22.74 -43.89
N GLU A 5 -35.21 21.92 -44.88
CA GLU A 5 -34.49 20.69 -45.21
C GLU A 5 -33.09 20.96 -45.77
N ARG A 6 -32.91 22.04 -46.55
CA ARG A 6 -31.58 22.47 -47.03
C ARG A 6 -30.67 22.91 -45.89
N ILE A 7 -31.20 23.66 -44.92
CA ILE A 7 -30.43 24.12 -43.75
C ILE A 7 -30.00 22.91 -42.90
N LEU A 8 -30.88 21.93 -42.69
CA LEU A 8 -30.54 20.70 -41.97
C LEU A 8 -29.48 19.87 -42.70
N ALA A 9 -29.61 19.72 -44.03
CA ALA A 9 -28.64 18.98 -44.82
C ALA A 9 -27.26 19.64 -44.83
N GLN A 10 -27.21 20.97 -44.92
CA GLN A 10 -25.96 21.73 -44.87
C GLN A 10 -25.31 21.69 -43.46
N ALA A 11 -26.12 21.76 -42.40
CA ALA A 11 -25.63 21.62 -41.03
C ALA A 11 -25.06 20.21 -40.78
N GLN A 12 -25.72 19.17 -41.29
CA GLN A 12 -25.25 17.80 -41.18
C GLN A 12 -23.95 17.56 -41.98
N ALA A 13 -23.78 18.19 -43.14
CA ALA A 13 -22.52 18.18 -43.89
C ALA A 13 -21.36 18.87 -43.14
N LEU A 14 -21.68 19.82 -42.26
CA LEU A 14 -20.72 20.49 -41.37
C LEU A 14 -20.53 19.76 -40.02
N GLY A 15 -21.12 18.57 -39.86
CA GLY A 15 -21.02 17.78 -38.64
C GLY A 15 -21.81 18.37 -37.47
N LEU A 16 -22.90 19.09 -37.73
CA LEU A 16 -23.75 19.70 -36.71
C LEU A 16 -25.14 19.03 -36.70
N LYS A 17 -25.71 18.85 -35.51
CA LYS A 17 -27.08 18.40 -35.28
C LYS A 17 -27.82 19.43 -34.43
N LEU A 18 -29.10 19.64 -34.70
CA LEU A 18 -29.94 20.48 -33.86
C LEU A 18 -30.17 19.79 -32.51
N SER A 19 -30.00 20.53 -31.42
CA SER A 19 -30.26 20.10 -30.04
C SER A 19 -31.73 19.67 -29.87
N GLU A 20 -32.02 18.80 -28.89
CA GLU A 20 -33.38 18.28 -28.66
C GLU A 20 -34.39 19.37 -28.28
N ASP A 21 -33.92 20.49 -27.74
CA ASP A 21 -34.72 21.69 -27.47
C ASP A 21 -34.98 22.54 -28.74
N GLY A 22 -34.39 22.20 -29.88
CA GLY A 22 -34.59 22.84 -31.17
C GLY A 22 -33.99 24.24 -31.30
N GLN A 23 -33.23 24.71 -30.30
CA GLN A 23 -32.77 26.11 -30.25
C GLN A 23 -31.31 26.32 -30.62
N ARG A 24 -30.48 25.26 -30.63
CA ARG A 24 -29.03 25.38 -30.83
C ARG A 24 -28.48 24.26 -31.71
N TRP A 25 -27.42 24.56 -32.45
CA TRP A 25 -26.65 23.59 -33.22
C TRP A 25 -25.50 23.04 -32.37
N VAL A 26 -25.35 21.72 -32.33
CA VAL A 26 -24.36 20.99 -31.53
C VAL A 26 -23.52 20.13 -32.47
N LEU A 27 -22.22 20.01 -32.20
CA LEU A 27 -21.34 19.12 -32.96
C LEU A 27 -21.76 17.66 -32.79
N ILE A 28 -21.82 16.93 -33.89
CA ILE A 28 -21.99 15.48 -33.91
C ILE A 28 -20.64 14.89 -33.53
N ASP A 29 -20.42 14.70 -32.24
CA ASP A 29 -19.29 13.93 -31.78
C ASP A 29 -19.44 12.49 -32.30
N ALA A 30 -18.48 12.04 -33.11
CA ALA A 30 -18.42 10.66 -33.64
C ALA A 30 -18.25 9.59 -32.54
N ASN A 31 -18.23 10.01 -31.27
CA ASN A 31 -18.14 9.17 -30.09
C ASN A 31 -19.32 9.46 -29.16
N SER A 32 -20.54 9.15 -29.59
CA SER A 32 -21.68 9.00 -28.65
C SER A 32 -21.51 7.70 -27.85
N GLY A 33 -20.52 7.68 -26.97
CA GLY A 33 -20.46 6.82 -25.81
C GLY A 33 -20.19 7.73 -24.63
N VAL A 34 -21.25 8.06 -23.88
CA VAL A 34 -21.28 8.74 -22.58
C VAL A 34 -19.89 9.22 -22.12
N SER A 35 -19.52 10.44 -22.53
CA SER A 35 -18.36 11.14 -21.98
C SER A 35 -18.85 11.93 -20.78
N GLU A 36 -18.74 11.32 -19.59
CA GLU A 36 -18.69 12.11 -18.36
C GLU A 36 -17.58 13.15 -18.56
N SER A 37 -17.96 14.43 -18.49
CA SER A 37 -17.03 15.54 -18.40
C SER A 37 -15.95 15.19 -17.36
N PRO A 38 -14.67 15.04 -17.74
CA PRO A 38 -13.64 14.78 -16.76
C PRO A 38 -13.46 16.08 -15.97
N ASP A 39 -13.98 16.05 -14.75
CA ASP A 39 -13.82 17.07 -13.74
C ASP A 39 -12.33 17.53 -13.72
N PRO A 40 -12.02 18.80 -14.02
CA PRO A 40 -10.65 19.27 -14.23
C PRO A 40 -9.77 19.20 -12.97
N SER A 41 -10.32 18.75 -11.85
CA SER A 41 -9.57 18.49 -10.60
C SER A 41 -9.00 17.08 -10.48
N MET A 42 -9.32 16.15 -11.40
CA MET A 42 -8.84 14.77 -11.32
C MET A 42 -7.41 14.69 -11.90
N LYS A 43 -6.42 15.09 -11.08
CA LYS A 43 -5.00 14.80 -11.33
C LYS A 43 -4.87 13.32 -11.68
N SER A 44 -4.37 13.05 -12.89
CA SER A 44 -4.12 11.71 -13.38
C SER A 44 -3.27 10.96 -12.37
N GLU A 45 -3.76 9.80 -11.92
CA GLU A 45 -3.04 8.99 -10.94
C GLU A 45 -1.64 8.64 -11.46
N PRO A 46 -0.60 8.60 -10.60
CA PRO A 46 0.76 8.26 -10.99
C PRO A 46 0.81 6.93 -11.74
N LYS A 47 1.67 6.82 -12.76
CA LYS A 47 1.81 5.59 -13.55
C LYS A 47 2.18 4.40 -12.65
N LEU A 48 1.62 3.23 -12.91
CA LEU A 48 1.89 1.98 -12.19
C LEU A 48 3.40 1.68 -12.06
N SER A 49 4.20 2.10 -13.04
CA SER A 49 5.66 2.00 -13.03
C SER A 49 6.33 2.78 -11.89
N ILE A 50 5.82 3.96 -11.57
CA ILE A 50 6.34 4.82 -10.48
C ILE A 50 6.03 4.14 -9.14
N LEU A 51 4.85 3.54 -9.00
CA LEU A 51 4.47 2.80 -7.80
C LEU A 51 5.37 1.57 -7.62
N ALA A 52 5.52 0.74 -8.65
CA ALA A 52 6.37 -0.45 -8.62
C ALA A 52 7.84 -0.12 -8.28
N LEU A 53 8.37 0.98 -8.82
CA LEU A 53 9.71 1.46 -8.49
C LEU A 53 9.84 1.82 -7.00
N ASN A 54 8.85 2.52 -6.42
CA ASN A 54 8.85 2.84 -5.00
C ASN A 54 8.80 1.59 -4.10
N TYR A 55 8.10 0.52 -4.53
CA TYR A 55 8.14 -0.77 -3.82
C TYR A 55 9.52 -1.40 -3.85
N LEU A 56 10.15 -1.41 -5.03
CA LEU A 56 11.46 -2.00 -5.24
C LEU A 56 12.51 -1.25 -4.42
N VAL A 57 12.42 0.08 -4.38
CA VAL A 57 13.27 0.94 -3.55
C VAL A 57 12.99 0.69 -2.07
N LEU A 58 11.73 0.59 -1.63
CA LEU A 58 11.42 0.33 -0.22
C LEU A 58 11.93 -1.04 0.24
N PHE A 59 11.76 -2.08 -0.57
CA PHE A 59 12.34 -3.40 -0.30
C PHE A 59 13.87 -3.36 -0.29
N ALA A 60 14.49 -2.65 -1.23
CA ALA A 60 15.94 -2.47 -1.26
C ALA A 60 16.46 -1.71 -0.03
N VAL A 61 15.76 -0.66 0.40
CA VAL A 61 16.10 0.10 1.61
C VAL A 61 15.96 -0.77 2.85
N VAL A 62 14.86 -1.52 3.00
CA VAL A 62 14.67 -2.44 4.13
C VAL A 62 15.74 -3.54 4.14
N GLY A 63 16.01 -4.17 2.99
CA GLY A 63 17.02 -5.22 2.86
C GLY A 63 18.44 -4.71 3.11
N LEU A 64 18.79 -3.55 2.56
CA LEU A 64 20.08 -2.89 2.80
C LEU A 64 20.22 -2.48 4.26
N SER A 65 19.15 -1.95 4.87
CA SER A 65 19.13 -1.64 6.30
C SER A 65 19.46 -2.90 7.07
N PHE A 66 18.71 -3.99 6.87
CA PHE A 66 18.92 -5.28 7.54
C PHE A 66 20.36 -5.81 7.40
N PHE A 67 20.93 -5.74 6.20
CA PHE A 67 22.31 -6.15 5.94
C PHE A 67 23.34 -5.27 6.67
N LEU A 68 23.14 -3.94 6.67
CA LEU A 68 24.02 -3.00 7.36
C LEU A 68 23.95 -3.12 8.88
N VAL A 69 22.83 -3.60 9.43
CA VAL A 69 22.70 -3.79 10.89
C VAL A 69 23.34 -5.09 11.41
N MET A 70 23.51 -6.11 10.56
CA MET A 70 24.13 -7.40 10.94
C MET A 70 25.47 -7.26 11.70
N PRO A 71 26.44 -6.41 11.28
CA PRO A 71 27.72 -6.27 11.98
C PRO A 71 27.66 -5.33 13.20
N ILE A 72 26.51 -4.74 13.54
CA ILE A 72 26.41 -3.71 14.59
C ILE A 72 26.28 -4.38 15.96
N ASN A 73 27.33 -4.25 16.77
CA ASN A 73 27.34 -4.73 18.16
C ASN A 73 26.60 -3.80 19.14
N ASN A 74 26.21 -2.60 18.70
CA ASN A 74 25.46 -1.66 19.53
C ASN A 74 23.95 -1.84 19.31
N LEU A 75 23.28 -2.44 20.29
CA LEU A 75 21.85 -2.75 20.26
C LEU A 75 20.96 -1.51 19.98
N ALA A 76 21.31 -0.35 20.53
CA ALA A 76 20.54 0.88 20.32
C ALA A 76 20.70 1.41 18.88
N LEU A 77 21.93 1.41 18.37
CA LEU A 77 22.21 1.77 16.98
C LEU A 77 21.56 0.78 16.00
N PHE A 78 21.51 -0.50 16.39
CA PHE A 78 20.86 -1.55 15.62
C PHE A 78 19.38 -1.24 15.42
N PHE A 79 18.64 -1.00 16.52
CA PHE A 79 17.23 -0.66 16.42
C PHE A 79 17.00 0.68 15.73
N LEU A 80 17.84 1.68 15.98
CA LEU A 80 17.67 2.99 15.37
C LEU A 80 17.78 2.92 13.84
N LEU A 81 18.76 2.19 13.29
CA LEU A 81 18.90 2.04 11.84
C LEU A 81 17.80 1.14 11.24
N LEU A 82 17.46 0.04 11.93
CA LEU A 82 16.41 -0.88 11.47
C LEU A 82 15.02 -0.25 11.46
N PHE A 83 14.71 0.65 12.40
CA PHE A 83 13.40 1.31 12.49
C PHE A 83 13.36 2.65 11.76
N MET A 84 14.30 3.55 12.04
CA MET A 84 14.18 4.94 11.61
C MET A 84 14.41 5.09 10.11
N VAL A 85 15.29 4.28 9.50
CA VAL A 85 15.57 4.39 8.05
C VAL A 85 14.37 3.90 7.23
N PRO A 86 13.80 2.70 7.46
CA PRO A 86 12.58 2.28 6.77
C PRO A 86 11.37 3.14 7.09
N ALA A 87 11.19 3.57 8.35
CA ALA A 87 10.07 4.43 8.73
C ALA A 87 10.17 5.81 8.08
N ALA A 88 11.35 6.44 8.08
CA ALA A 88 11.56 7.71 7.41
C ALA A 88 11.37 7.58 5.90
N HIS A 89 11.88 6.53 5.27
CA HIS A 89 11.69 6.31 3.84
C HIS A 89 10.22 6.08 3.50
N ALA A 90 9.51 5.23 4.25
CA ALA A 90 8.08 5.01 4.08
C ALA A 90 7.26 6.29 4.32
N PHE A 91 7.65 7.12 5.29
CA PHE A 91 7.02 8.42 5.54
C PHE A 91 7.26 9.40 4.39
N ILE A 92 8.49 9.50 3.87
CA ILE A 92 8.82 10.35 2.72
C ILE A 92 8.03 9.90 1.48
N VAL A 93 8.03 8.61 1.17
CA VAL A 93 7.28 8.05 0.03
C VAL A 93 5.79 8.26 0.23
N SER A 94 5.25 8.04 1.43
CA SER A 94 3.84 8.30 1.74
C SER A 94 3.49 9.78 1.64
N HIS A 95 4.38 10.69 2.04
CA HIS A 95 4.15 12.14 1.91
C HIS A 95 4.20 12.58 0.43
N TYR A 96 5.16 12.08 -0.35
CA TYR A 96 5.24 12.35 -1.79
C TYR A 96 4.03 11.81 -2.54
N LEU A 97 3.69 10.53 -2.33
CA LEU A 97 2.51 9.90 -2.90
C LEU A 97 1.22 10.54 -2.36
N GLY A 98 1.18 10.92 -1.09
CA GLY A 98 0.03 11.54 -0.43
C GLY A 98 -0.30 12.93 -1.00
N LYS A 99 0.74 13.71 -1.35
CA LYS A 99 0.61 14.98 -2.08
C LYS A 99 0.06 14.77 -3.50
N GLU A 100 0.28 13.59 -4.08
CA GLU A 100 -0.27 13.17 -5.37
C GLU A 100 -1.70 12.60 -5.24
N PHE A 101 -2.02 11.92 -4.12
CA PHE A 101 -3.28 11.21 -3.92
C PHE A 101 -4.37 12.01 -3.21
N ASN A 102 -4.07 13.15 -2.56
CA ASN A 102 -5.02 13.95 -1.76
C ASN A 102 -5.90 13.11 -0.80
N LYS A 103 -5.39 11.95 -0.37
CA LYS A 103 -6.12 10.86 0.31
C LYS A 103 -5.35 10.34 1.53
N GLY A 104 -4.67 11.23 2.27
CA GLY A 104 -3.94 10.85 3.50
C GLY A 104 -4.80 10.06 4.51
N LEU A 105 -6.11 10.32 4.54
CA LEU A 105 -7.08 9.55 5.32
C LEU A 105 -7.13 8.06 4.91
N GLU A 106 -7.10 7.75 3.61
CA GLU A 106 -7.15 6.36 3.13
C GLU A 106 -5.83 5.63 3.39
N PHE A 107 -4.69 6.33 3.32
CA PHE A 107 -3.41 5.79 3.78
C PHE A 107 -3.46 5.40 5.26
N ASN A 108 -3.92 6.31 6.13
CA ASN A 108 -4.01 6.05 7.57
C ASN A 108 -4.98 4.91 7.90
N LYS A 109 -6.10 4.78 7.16
CA LYS A 109 -6.99 3.61 7.29
C LYS A 109 -6.29 2.31 6.91
N GLY A 110 -5.48 2.32 5.86
CA GLY A 110 -4.67 1.16 5.46
C GLY A 110 -3.62 0.79 6.51
N LEU A 111 -2.89 1.79 7.02
CA LEU A 111 -1.90 1.63 8.08
C LEU A 111 -2.53 1.07 9.35
N GLY A 112 -3.64 1.67 9.79
CA GLY A 112 -4.38 1.25 10.98
C GLY A 112 -4.91 -0.17 10.86
N LEU A 113 -5.38 -0.58 9.67
CA LEU A 113 -5.81 -1.97 9.43
C LEU A 113 -4.66 -2.95 9.65
N ALA A 114 -3.48 -2.67 9.08
CA ALA A 114 -2.32 -3.53 9.25
C ALA A 114 -1.88 -3.61 10.72
N PHE A 115 -1.88 -2.50 11.44
CA PHE A 115 -1.53 -2.50 12.87
C PHE A 115 -2.53 -3.24 13.73
N THR A 116 -3.84 -3.04 13.54
CA THR A 116 -4.87 -3.69 14.36
C THR A 116 -4.86 -5.21 14.19
N ILE A 117 -4.37 -5.73 13.06
CA ILE A 117 -4.35 -7.17 12.79
C ILE A 117 -2.97 -7.76 13.05
N SER A 118 -1.91 -7.21 12.46
CA SER A 118 -0.57 -7.82 12.51
C SER A 118 0.09 -7.64 13.88
N LEU A 119 -0.08 -6.48 14.52
CA LEU A 119 0.65 -6.12 15.73
C LEU A 119 0.23 -6.97 16.94
N PRO A 120 -1.06 -7.25 17.20
CA PRO A 120 -1.47 -8.18 18.24
C PRO A 120 -0.92 -9.60 18.06
N VAL A 121 -0.85 -10.10 16.82
CA VAL A 121 -0.31 -11.44 16.54
C VAL A 121 1.19 -11.48 16.79
N SER A 122 1.92 -10.42 16.43
CA SER A 122 3.33 -10.27 16.77
C SER A 122 3.57 -10.22 18.28
N ILE A 123 2.75 -9.47 19.03
CA ILE A 123 2.80 -9.41 20.49
C ILE A 123 2.51 -10.79 21.11
N TRP A 124 1.49 -11.50 20.61
CA TRP A 124 1.15 -12.84 21.08
C TRP A 124 2.32 -13.82 20.87
N SER A 125 2.95 -13.77 19.70
CA SER A 125 4.14 -14.58 19.40
C SER A 125 5.30 -14.27 20.34
N TYR A 126 5.56 -12.99 20.66
CA TYR A 126 6.56 -12.59 21.65
C TYR A 126 6.28 -13.17 23.04
N PHE A 127 5.06 -13.02 23.57
CA PHE A 127 4.71 -13.57 24.88
C PHE A 127 4.79 -15.10 24.93
N ASN A 128 4.47 -15.76 23.82
CA ASN A 128 4.61 -17.20 23.70
C ASN A 128 6.09 -17.61 23.74
N GLN A 129 6.97 -16.93 22.99
CA GLN A 129 8.42 -17.17 23.07
C GLN A 129 8.98 -16.89 24.47
N LEU A 130 8.52 -15.82 25.13
CA LEU A 130 8.90 -15.47 26.50
C LEU A 130 8.52 -16.56 27.50
N LYS A 131 7.29 -17.10 27.39
CA LYS A 131 6.77 -18.12 28.30
C LYS A 131 7.57 -19.43 28.24
N TYR A 132 8.03 -19.82 27.05
CA TYR A 132 8.76 -21.06 26.83
C TYR A 132 10.28 -20.87 26.73
N GLY A 133 10.77 -19.64 26.87
CA GLY A 133 12.20 -19.31 26.93
C GLY A 133 12.97 -19.62 25.64
N CYS A 134 12.34 -19.49 24.47
CA CYS A 134 12.93 -19.89 23.19
C CYS A 134 12.79 -18.79 22.13
N PHE A 135 13.69 -17.81 22.15
CA PHE A 135 13.75 -16.76 21.13
C PHE A 135 14.68 -17.16 19.97
N CYS A 136 14.28 -18.15 19.18
CA CYS A 136 15.17 -18.65 18.13
C CYS A 136 14.98 -17.92 16.79
N LEU A 137 16.04 -17.27 16.29
CA LEU A 137 16.04 -16.54 15.00
C LEU A 137 16.43 -17.43 13.81
N PHE A 138 17.23 -18.47 14.05
CA PHE A 138 17.74 -19.39 13.02
C PHE A 138 17.61 -20.84 13.46
N SER A 139 18.64 -21.36 14.11
CA SER A 139 18.73 -22.72 14.62
C SER A 139 19.37 -22.66 16.00
N CYS A 140 18.62 -23.08 17.01
CA CYS A 140 19.00 -23.05 18.42
C CYS A 140 18.47 -24.31 19.07
N THR A 141 19.20 -24.81 20.07
CA THR A 141 18.68 -25.83 20.97
C THR A 141 17.74 -25.18 21.97
N CYS A 142 16.44 -25.39 21.80
CA CYS A 142 15.42 -24.97 22.74
C CYS A 142 14.98 -26.12 23.66
N PRO A 143 14.52 -25.82 24.88
CA PRO A 143 13.85 -26.81 25.72
C PRO A 143 12.62 -27.39 24.99
N PRO A 144 12.16 -28.60 25.33
CA PRO A 144 11.03 -29.22 24.69
C PRO A 144 9.78 -28.34 24.82
N THR A 145 9.32 -27.80 23.69
CA THR A 145 8.14 -26.95 23.62
C THR A 145 6.89 -27.77 23.30
N PRO A 146 5.69 -27.35 23.76
CA PRO A 146 4.45 -28.03 23.38
C PRO A 146 4.19 -27.91 21.87
N SER A 147 3.37 -28.81 21.31
CA SER A 147 3.08 -28.85 19.87
C SER A 147 2.44 -27.58 19.30
N TYR A 148 1.76 -26.78 20.13
CA TYR A 148 1.14 -25.51 19.75
C TYR A 148 2.09 -24.32 19.86
N TYR A 149 3.35 -24.52 20.26
CA TYR A 149 4.32 -23.46 20.47
C TYR A 149 4.54 -22.59 19.23
N GLU A 150 4.62 -23.21 18.05
CA GLU A 150 4.90 -22.48 16.81
C GLU A 150 3.67 -21.80 16.21
N TYR A 151 2.48 -22.03 16.75
CA TYR A 151 1.23 -21.53 16.18
C TYR A 151 1.18 -20.01 16.03
N PRO A 152 1.58 -19.19 17.02
CA PRO A 152 1.57 -17.74 16.88
C PRO A 152 2.49 -17.25 15.75
N MET A 153 3.64 -17.90 15.55
CA MET A 153 4.58 -17.57 14.49
C MET A 153 3.99 -17.90 13.11
N PHE A 154 3.43 -19.10 12.92
CA PHE A 154 2.75 -19.45 11.67
C PHE A 154 1.54 -18.55 11.40
N THR A 155 0.77 -18.22 12.45
CA THR A 155 -0.37 -17.31 12.34
C THR A 155 0.09 -15.91 11.91
N ALA A 156 1.18 -15.40 12.50
CA ALA A 156 1.77 -14.12 12.10
C ALA A 156 2.17 -14.11 10.63
N LEU A 157 2.82 -15.18 10.17
CA LEU A 157 3.24 -15.33 8.77
C LEU A 157 2.04 -15.38 7.81
N ILE A 158 1.03 -16.18 8.12
CA ILE A 158 -0.19 -16.29 7.30
C ILE A 158 -0.89 -14.94 7.21
N VAL A 159 -1.08 -14.26 8.35
CA VAL A 159 -1.70 -12.93 8.41
C VAL A 159 -0.91 -11.91 7.59
N ALA A 160 0.43 -11.92 7.69
CA ALA A 160 1.28 -11.02 6.91
C ALA A 160 1.14 -11.26 5.40
N ILE A 161 1.12 -12.52 4.96
CA ILE A 161 0.93 -12.89 3.55
C ILE A 161 -0.45 -12.43 3.06
N LEU A 162 -1.51 -12.70 3.82
CA LEU A 162 -2.88 -12.30 3.45
C LEU A 162 -3.02 -10.78 3.34
N LEU A 163 -2.47 -10.03 4.30
CA LEU A 163 -2.48 -8.57 4.26
C LEU A 163 -1.61 -8.01 3.13
N PHE A 164 -0.52 -8.68 2.78
CA PHE A 164 0.31 -8.30 1.64
C PHE A 164 -0.45 -8.47 0.33
N ILE A 165 -1.09 -9.62 0.12
CA ILE A 165 -1.95 -9.86 -1.04
C ILE A 165 -3.09 -8.84 -1.08
N TYR A 166 -3.73 -8.58 0.07
CA TYR A 166 -4.80 -7.59 0.18
C TYR A 166 -4.32 -6.17 -0.20
N SER A 167 -3.12 -5.79 0.24
CA SER A 167 -2.48 -4.53 -0.15
C SER A 167 -2.33 -4.42 -1.67
N VAL A 168 -1.83 -5.47 -2.33
CA VAL A 168 -1.66 -5.50 -3.78
C VAL A 168 -3.01 -5.40 -4.49
N VAL A 169 -4.02 -6.16 -4.05
CA VAL A 169 -5.38 -6.12 -4.62
C VAL A 169 -5.99 -4.73 -4.52
N LEU A 170 -5.85 -4.06 -3.37
CA LEU A 170 -6.35 -2.69 -3.21
C LEU A 170 -5.72 -1.72 -4.22
N GLN A 171 -4.44 -1.90 -4.55
CA GLN A 171 -3.73 -1.04 -5.49
C GLN A 171 -4.18 -1.27 -6.93
N VAL A 172 -4.37 -2.54 -7.32
CA VAL A 172 -4.90 -2.90 -8.65
C VAL A 172 -6.31 -2.35 -8.84
N ARG A 173 -7.13 -2.33 -7.77
CA ARG A 173 -8.49 -1.76 -7.78
C ARG A 173 -8.56 -0.23 -7.67
N GLY A 174 -7.44 0.48 -7.85
CA GLY A 174 -7.39 1.95 -7.80
C GLY A 174 -7.41 2.55 -6.38
N LYS A 175 -7.48 1.74 -5.32
CA LYS A 175 -7.35 2.20 -3.91
C LYS A 175 -5.89 2.23 -3.47
N ARG A 176 -5.04 2.85 -4.28
CA ARG A 176 -3.57 2.78 -4.14
C ARG A 176 -3.06 3.33 -2.82
N SER A 177 -3.54 4.50 -2.39
CA SER A 177 -3.17 5.11 -1.11
C SER A 177 -3.47 4.18 0.08
N ARG A 178 -4.61 3.47 0.05
CA ARG A 178 -5.00 2.53 1.11
C ARG A 178 -4.15 1.26 1.08
N GLY A 179 -3.93 0.69 -0.10
CA GLY A 179 -3.07 -0.49 -0.24
C GLY A 179 -1.63 -0.20 0.18
N PHE A 180 -1.08 0.94 -0.22
CA PHE A 180 0.24 1.39 0.22
C PHE A 180 0.31 1.56 1.74
N GLY A 181 -0.74 2.12 2.37
CA GLY A 181 -0.86 2.19 3.82
C GLY A 181 -0.79 0.82 4.50
N VAL A 182 -1.52 -0.18 3.98
CA VAL A 182 -1.47 -1.56 4.49
C VAL A 182 -0.06 -2.13 4.37
N PHE A 183 0.62 -1.91 3.23
CA PHE A 183 1.97 -2.40 3.01
C PHE A 183 2.99 -1.80 3.99
N VAL A 184 2.97 -0.48 4.16
CA VAL A 184 3.85 0.20 5.12
C VAL A 184 3.58 -0.29 6.55
N GLY A 185 2.31 -0.42 6.93
CA GLY A 185 1.93 -0.94 8.25
C GLY A 185 2.41 -2.37 8.49
N LEU A 186 2.44 -3.22 7.45
CA LEU A 186 3.02 -4.56 7.52
C LEU A 186 4.52 -4.53 7.74
N ILE A 187 5.27 -3.69 7.01
CA ILE A 187 6.72 -3.54 7.21
C ILE A 187 7.01 -3.13 8.65
N VAL A 188 6.32 -2.10 9.14
CA VAL A 188 6.51 -1.64 10.52
C VAL A 188 6.18 -2.74 11.53
N SER A 189 5.09 -3.49 11.33
CA SER A 189 4.71 -4.60 12.22
C SER A 189 5.77 -5.71 12.22
N ALA A 190 6.30 -6.06 11.05
CA ALA A 190 7.38 -7.04 10.92
C ALA A 190 8.66 -6.57 11.65
N VAL A 191 9.04 -5.31 11.49
CA VAL A 191 10.21 -4.75 12.19
C VAL A 191 10.01 -4.79 13.72
N VAL A 192 8.83 -4.43 14.22
CA VAL A 192 8.48 -4.57 15.66
C VAL A 192 8.62 -6.02 16.13
N PHE A 193 8.10 -6.97 15.36
CA PHE A 193 8.20 -8.39 15.68
C PHE A 193 9.66 -8.87 15.78
N TRP A 194 10.48 -8.54 14.79
CA TRP A 194 11.90 -8.88 14.81
C TRP A 194 12.62 -8.22 15.98
N ALA A 195 12.28 -6.97 16.30
CA ALA A 195 12.91 -6.28 17.41
C ALA A 195 12.61 -6.92 18.76
N LEU A 196 11.34 -7.26 19.01
CA LEU A 196 10.93 -7.98 20.21
C LEU A 196 11.61 -9.35 20.31
N THR A 197 11.68 -10.09 19.19
CA THR A 197 12.35 -11.40 19.14
C THR A 197 13.84 -11.27 19.47
N ILE A 198 14.53 -10.26 18.91
CA ILE A 198 15.96 -10.01 19.19
C ILE A 198 16.15 -9.61 20.65
N ILE A 199 15.35 -8.68 21.19
CA ILE A 199 15.44 -8.30 22.61
C ILE A 199 15.29 -9.53 23.51
N GLY A 200 14.32 -10.40 23.21
CA GLY A 200 14.13 -11.65 23.97
C GLY A 200 15.27 -12.65 23.80
N PHE A 201 15.96 -12.67 22.66
CA PHE A 201 17.13 -13.52 22.45
C PHE A 201 18.34 -13.10 23.31
N TRP A 202 18.49 -11.80 23.57
CA TRP A 202 19.59 -11.26 24.38
C TRP A 202 19.23 -11.06 25.87
N SER A 203 18.01 -11.42 26.29
CA SER A 203 17.54 -11.34 27.68
C SER A 203 17.71 -12.65 28.43
#